data_AF-A0A2V1NWM1-F1
#
_entry.id   AF-A0A2V1NWM1-F1
#
_cell.length_a   1.000
_cell.length_b   1.000
_cell.length_c   1.000
_cell.angle_alpha   90.00
_cell.angle_beta   90.00
_cell.angle_gamma   90.00
#
_symmetry.space_group_name_H-M   'P 1'
#
loop_
_entity.id
_entity.type
_entity.pdbx_description
1 polymer ?
#
loop_
_entity_poly.entity_id
_entity_poly.type
_entity_poly.pdbx_seq_one_letter_code
_entity_poly.pdbx_strand_id
1 'polypeptide(L)'
;MHLFTLNEEKASDWLTDLVVSWEIALAFDEDWDETLPAIDPDWNRLEPGEADTVYHLVRAAQQSGMITSPQDALITFEAIGDGHGGVFHWFLDLREPTPLRLATLAEAMDRLGDSETYGVDAAMAVLRDAVEAANLLAQQLSDHITATKPPDHGS
;
A
#
# COMPACT_ATOMS: atom_id res chain seq x y z
N MET A 1 15.52 10.12 -2.39
CA MET A 1 15.23 9.70 -3.78
C MET A 1 13.85 9.07 -3.79
N HIS A 2 12.90 9.52 -4.62
CA HIS A 2 11.58 8.87 -4.71
C HIS A 2 11.65 7.72 -5.71
N LEU A 3 11.64 6.50 -5.18
CA LEU A 3 11.68 5.25 -5.95
C LEU A 3 10.27 4.80 -6.36
N PHE A 4 9.28 5.10 -5.53
CA PHE A 4 7.88 4.81 -5.78
C PHE A 4 7.13 6.10 -6.11
N THR A 5 6.24 6.04 -7.10
CA THR A 5 5.36 7.16 -7.45
C THR A 5 3.92 6.69 -7.66
N LEU A 6 2.97 7.50 -7.22
CA LEU A 6 1.54 7.30 -7.46
C LEU A 6 1.11 8.18 -8.63
N ASN A 7 0.48 7.61 -9.66
CA ASN A 7 -0.22 8.38 -10.68
C ASN A 7 -1.64 8.67 -10.19
N GLU A 8 -1.82 9.76 -9.45
CA GLU A 8 -3.11 10.06 -8.79
C GLU A 8 -4.27 10.22 -9.76
N GLU A 9 -4.06 10.84 -10.92
CA GLU A 9 -5.11 11.00 -11.94
C GLU A 9 -5.61 9.64 -12.43
N LYS A 10 -4.69 8.77 -12.89
CA LYS A 10 -5.06 7.43 -13.34
C LYS A 10 -5.61 6.57 -12.21
N ALA A 11 -5.06 6.71 -11.00
CA ALA A 11 -5.53 5.97 -9.83
C ALA A 11 -6.96 6.38 -9.47
N SER A 12 -7.32 7.66 -9.59
CA SER A 12 -8.67 8.15 -9.33
C SER A 12 -9.69 7.56 -10.30
N ASP A 13 -9.37 7.58 -11.60
CA ASP A 13 -10.22 6.97 -12.64
C ASP A 13 -10.37 5.46 -12.40
N TRP A 14 -9.24 4.78 -12.14
CA TRP A 14 -9.21 3.35 -11.86
C TRP A 14 -10.01 2.96 -10.62
N LEU A 15 -9.90 3.71 -9.52
CA LEU A 15 -10.67 3.48 -8.29
C LEU A 15 -12.17 3.69 -8.52
N THR A 16 -12.54 4.70 -9.31
CA THR A 16 -13.95 4.94 -9.64
C THR A 16 -14.52 3.77 -10.44
N ASP A 17 -13.80 3.29 -11.46
CA ASP A 17 -14.20 2.12 -12.24
C ASP A 17 -14.30 0.85 -11.39
N LEU A 18 -13.39 0.70 -10.42
CA LEU A 18 -13.38 -0.42 -9.50
C LEU A 18 -14.59 -0.43 -8.57
N VAL A 19 -14.94 0.73 -7.99
CA VAL A 19 -16.14 0.89 -7.16
C VAL A 19 -17.40 0.54 -7.95
N VAL A 20 -17.54 1.08 -9.17
CA VAL A 20 -18.68 0.79 -10.05
C VAL A 20 -18.74 -0.70 -10.38
N SER A 21 -17.61 -1.34 -10.66
CA SER A 21 -17.55 -2.77 -10.98
C SER A 21 -17.95 -3.64 -9.79
N TRP A 22 -17.52 -3.27 -8.58
CA TRP A 22 -17.91 -3.95 -7.36
C TRP A 22 -19.41 -3.83 -7.07
N GLU A 23 -19.98 -2.63 -7.20
CA GLU A 23 -21.42 -2.40 -7.02
C GLU A 23 -22.26 -3.23 -8.00
N ILE A 24 -21.81 -3.35 -9.26
CA ILE A 24 -22.46 -4.20 -10.26
C ILE A 24 -22.37 -5.67 -9.84
N ALA A 25 -21.18 -6.14 -9.45
CA ALA A 25 -21.01 -7.54 -9.03
C ALA A 25 -21.92 -7.89 -7.85
N LEU A 26 -22.01 -7.01 -6.85
CA LEU A 26 -22.92 -7.16 -5.71
C LEU A 26 -24.39 -7.15 -6.12
N ALA A 27 -24.80 -6.23 -6.99
CA ALA A 27 -26.19 -6.08 -7.40
C ALA A 27 -26.72 -7.28 -8.20
N PHE A 28 -25.82 -7.96 -8.92
CA PHE A 28 -26.16 -9.08 -9.81
C PHE A 28 -25.67 -10.44 -9.32
N ASP A 29 -25.09 -10.53 -8.12
CA ASP A 29 -24.51 -11.76 -7.54
C ASP A 29 -23.48 -12.40 -8.50
N GLU A 30 -22.64 -11.56 -9.13
CA GLU A 30 -21.58 -11.99 -10.02
C GLU A 30 -20.32 -12.36 -9.23
N ASP A 31 -19.57 -13.34 -9.73
CA ASP A 31 -18.28 -13.75 -9.16
C ASP A 31 -17.30 -12.58 -9.19
N TRP A 32 -16.83 -12.14 -8.01
CA TRP A 32 -15.80 -11.13 -7.88
C TRP A 32 -14.41 -11.75 -7.89
N ASP A 33 -13.46 -11.09 -8.55
CA ASP A 33 -12.05 -11.48 -8.47
C ASP A 33 -11.51 -11.15 -7.07
N GLU A 34 -11.33 -12.17 -6.24
CA GLU A 34 -10.79 -12.05 -4.88
C GLU A 34 -9.40 -11.40 -4.82
N THR A 35 -8.71 -11.22 -5.95
CA THR A 35 -7.44 -10.49 -5.98
C THR A 35 -7.62 -8.97 -6.05
N LEU A 36 -8.81 -8.49 -6.42
CA LEU A 36 -9.18 -7.07 -6.46
C LEU A 36 -9.82 -6.65 -5.13
N PRO A 37 -9.57 -5.41 -4.67
CA PRO A 37 -10.19 -4.92 -3.44
C PRO A 37 -11.71 -4.77 -3.63
N ALA A 38 -12.49 -5.15 -2.61
CA ALA A 38 -13.93 -4.94 -2.58
C ALA A 38 -14.21 -3.56 -1.96
N ILE A 39 -14.27 -2.51 -2.78
CA ILE A 39 -14.48 -1.12 -2.34
C ILE A 39 -15.82 -0.65 -2.84
N ASP A 40 -16.71 -0.26 -1.93
CA ASP A 40 -17.95 0.45 -2.22
C ASP A 40 -17.84 1.96 -1.87
N PRO A 41 -18.84 2.79 -2.20
CA PRO A 41 -18.78 4.23 -1.92
C PRO A 41 -18.67 4.60 -0.44
N ASP A 42 -19.16 3.76 0.46
CA ASP A 42 -19.15 3.96 1.92
C ASP A 42 -17.98 3.23 2.60
N TRP A 43 -17.12 2.59 1.81
CA TRP A 43 -16.02 1.76 2.31
C TRP A 43 -15.14 2.54 3.29
N ASN A 44 -14.92 1.95 4.46
CA ASN A 44 -14.12 2.51 5.52
C ASN A 44 -13.04 1.51 5.96
N ARG A 45 -11.78 1.81 5.62
CA ARG A 45 -10.63 0.95 5.94
C ARG A 45 -10.41 0.61 7.42
N LEU A 46 -11.09 1.30 8.34
CA LEU A 46 -11.01 1.04 9.78
C LEU A 46 -12.03 0.00 10.26
N GLU A 47 -12.95 -0.42 9.41
CA GLU A 47 -13.95 -1.42 9.78
C GLU A 47 -13.33 -2.82 9.96
N PRO A 48 -13.90 -3.65 10.86
CA PRO A 48 -13.42 -5.00 11.06
C PRO A 48 -13.46 -5.83 9.77
N GLY A 49 -12.32 -6.37 9.35
CA GLY A 49 -12.21 -7.20 8.14
C GLY A 49 -11.55 -6.47 6.96
N GLU A 50 -11.40 -5.15 7.02
CA GLU A 50 -10.92 -4.37 5.86
C GLU A 50 -9.40 -4.41 5.64
N ALA A 51 -8.66 -5.10 6.51
CA ALA A 51 -7.22 -5.29 6.34
C ALA A 51 -6.88 -6.02 5.03
N ASP A 52 -7.70 -7.00 4.63
CA ASP A 52 -7.53 -7.73 3.38
C ASP A 52 -7.83 -6.82 2.19
N THR A 53 -8.88 -6.00 2.26
CA THR A 53 -9.22 -5.00 1.23
C THR A 53 -8.06 -4.01 1.02
N VAL A 54 -7.44 -3.52 2.10
CA VAL A 54 -6.25 -2.65 2.03
C VAL A 54 -5.07 -3.37 1.35
N TYR A 55 -4.81 -4.62 1.73
CA TYR A 55 -3.77 -5.44 1.10
C TYR A 55 -4.01 -5.60 -0.41
N HIS A 56 -5.23 -5.95 -0.81
CA HIS A 56 -5.62 -6.13 -2.20
C HIS A 56 -5.56 -4.81 -2.99
N LEU A 57 -5.97 -3.70 -2.39
CA LEU A 57 -5.91 -2.37 -2.99
C LEU A 57 -4.49 -2.00 -3.41
N VAL A 58 -3.55 -2.11 -2.48
CA VAL A 58 -2.14 -1.74 -2.72
C VAL A 58 -1.48 -2.69 -3.73
N ARG A 59 -1.84 -3.97 -3.69
CA ARG A 59 -1.35 -4.97 -4.65
C ARG A 59 -1.89 -4.73 -6.05
N ALA A 60 -3.20 -4.54 -6.19
CA ALA A 60 -3.86 -4.27 -7.47
C ALA A 60 -3.38 -2.95 -8.09
N ALA A 61 -3.16 -1.91 -7.27
CA ALA A 61 -2.61 -0.63 -7.73
C ALA A 61 -1.20 -0.77 -8.34
N GLN A 62 -0.33 -1.59 -7.75
CA GLN A 62 0.99 -1.89 -8.32
C GLN A 62 0.89 -2.69 -9.63
N GLN A 63 0.02 -3.71 -9.68
CA GLN A 63 -0.16 -4.55 -10.85
C GLN A 63 -0.77 -3.79 -12.04
N SER A 64 -1.68 -2.87 -11.75
CA SER A 64 -2.32 -1.99 -12.74
C SER A 64 -1.44 -0.82 -13.18
N GLY A 65 -0.28 -0.63 -12.56
CA GLY A 65 0.65 0.47 -12.86
C GLY A 65 0.21 1.84 -12.32
N MET A 66 -0.72 1.87 -11.36
CA MET A 66 -1.11 3.08 -10.63
C MET A 66 0.02 3.52 -9.69
N ILE A 67 0.66 2.55 -9.04
CA ILE A 67 1.93 2.74 -8.34
C ILE A 67 3.04 2.25 -9.26
N THR A 68 3.94 3.17 -9.64
CA THR A 68 5.20 2.81 -10.30
C THR A 68 6.24 2.51 -9.23
N SER A 69 6.93 1.38 -9.37
CA SER A 69 8.00 0.95 -8.47
C SER A 69 9.25 0.54 -9.25
N PRO A 70 10.43 0.48 -8.60
CA PRO A 70 11.60 -0.16 -9.19
C PRO A 70 11.31 -1.62 -9.51
N GLN A 71 12.01 -2.14 -10.52
CA GLN A 71 11.96 -3.56 -10.84
C GLN A 71 12.32 -4.38 -9.58
N ASP A 72 11.55 -5.43 -9.31
CA ASP A 72 11.75 -6.35 -8.19
C ASP A 72 11.51 -5.76 -6.78
N ALA A 73 10.88 -4.58 -6.70
CA ALA A 73 10.46 -3.95 -5.45
C ALA A 73 8.92 -3.91 -5.32
N LEU A 74 8.41 -4.29 -4.14
CA LEU A 74 6.99 -4.27 -3.82
C LEU A 74 6.72 -3.62 -2.47
N ILE A 75 5.62 -2.87 -2.38
CA ILE A 75 5.05 -2.44 -1.11
C ILE A 75 3.89 -3.36 -0.73
N THR A 76 3.89 -3.84 0.52
CA THR A 76 2.83 -4.71 1.07
C THR A 76 2.35 -4.19 2.42
N PHE A 77 1.19 -4.66 2.86
CA PHE A 77 0.49 -4.23 4.06
C PHE A 77 0.19 -5.44 4.96
N GLU A 78 0.25 -5.25 6.27
CA GLU A 78 -0.25 -6.22 7.25
C GLU A 78 -0.86 -5.47 8.43
N ALA A 79 -2.06 -5.88 8.85
CA ALA A 79 -2.68 -5.41 10.09
C ALA A 79 -2.73 -6.53 11.12
N ILE A 80 -2.57 -6.16 12.39
CA ILE A 80 -2.61 -7.05 13.54
C ILE A 80 -3.70 -6.52 14.48
N GLY A 81 -4.72 -7.34 14.71
CA GLY A 81 -5.71 -7.07 15.75
C GLY A 81 -5.11 -7.27 17.14
N ASP A 82 -5.01 -6.20 17.93
CA ASP A 82 -4.45 -6.22 19.28
C ASP A 82 -5.52 -6.09 20.39
N GLY A 83 -6.81 -6.06 20.00
CA GLY A 83 -7.94 -5.83 20.92
C GLY A 83 -8.15 -4.37 21.32
N HIS A 84 -7.34 -3.44 20.80
CA HIS A 84 -7.33 -2.01 21.13
C HIS A 84 -7.43 -1.11 19.88
N GLY A 85 -8.03 -1.62 18.80
CA GLY A 85 -8.16 -0.92 17.52
C GLY A 85 -7.19 -1.40 16.44
N GLY A 86 -6.20 -2.22 16.81
CA GLY A 86 -5.25 -2.82 15.88
C GLY A 86 -4.10 -1.89 15.50
N VAL A 87 -3.04 -2.51 15.00
CA VAL A 87 -1.87 -1.82 14.44
C VAL A 87 -1.56 -2.36 13.06
N PHE A 88 -0.85 -1.60 12.24
CA PHE A 88 -0.39 -2.05 10.93
C PHE A 88 1.10 -1.79 10.70
N HIS A 89 1.62 -2.49 9.70
CA HIS A 89 2.94 -2.28 9.13
C HIS A 89 2.84 -2.15 7.61
N TRP A 90 3.61 -1.21 7.07
CA TRP A 90 4.00 -1.24 5.67
C TRP A 90 5.31 -2.01 5.52
N PHE A 91 5.40 -2.83 4.48
CA PHE A 91 6.61 -3.58 4.16
C PHE A 91 7.13 -3.26 2.77
N LEU A 92 8.41 -2.96 2.66
CA LEU A 92 9.13 -2.91 1.40
C LEU A 92 9.87 -4.23 1.18
N ASP A 93 9.43 -4.98 0.18
CA ASP A 93 10.04 -6.23 -0.27
C ASP A 93 10.93 -5.96 -1.48
N LEU A 94 12.24 -6.14 -1.34
CA LEU A 94 13.23 -6.12 -2.43
C LEU A 94 13.60 -7.57 -2.75
N ARG A 95 13.38 -8.03 -3.98
CA ARG A 95 13.57 -9.45 -4.33
C ARG A 95 14.96 -9.77 -4.88
N GLU A 96 15.59 -8.80 -5.54
CA GLU A 96 16.88 -8.94 -6.19
C GLU A 96 17.81 -7.77 -5.81
N PRO A 97 19.15 -7.96 -5.81
CA PRO A 97 19.90 -9.20 -6.03
C PRO A 97 19.94 -10.13 -4.80
N THR A 98 19.41 -9.70 -3.66
CA THR A 98 19.27 -10.52 -2.45
C THR A 98 17.96 -10.14 -1.78
N PRO A 99 17.08 -11.11 -1.50
CA PRO A 99 15.81 -10.83 -0.85
C PRO A 99 15.97 -10.11 0.48
N LEU A 100 15.32 -8.96 0.61
CA LEU A 100 15.29 -8.14 1.82
C LEU A 100 13.88 -7.62 2.04
N ARG A 101 13.36 -7.78 3.26
CA ARG A 101 12.09 -7.20 3.70
C ARG A 101 12.36 -6.18 4.79
N LEU A 102 11.88 -4.96 4.57
CA LEU A 102 11.93 -3.86 5.53
C LEU A 102 10.52 -3.57 6.00
N ALA A 103 10.36 -3.18 7.26
CA ALA A 103 9.07 -2.83 7.84
C ALA A 103 9.13 -1.43 8.42
N THR A 104 8.02 -0.68 8.34
CA THR A 104 7.83 0.49 9.19
C THR A 104 7.75 0.08 10.66
N LEU A 105 7.69 1.06 11.56
CA LEU A 105 7.22 0.78 12.92
C LEU A 105 5.73 0.41 12.86
N ALA A 106 5.25 -0.30 13.89
CA ALA A 106 3.82 -0.51 14.10
C ALA A 106 3.13 0.83 14.31
N GLU A 107 2.09 1.10 13.53
CA GLU A 107 1.25 2.30 13.68
C GLU A 107 -0.18 1.91 14.00
N ALA A 108 -0.88 2.73 14.78
CA ALA A 108 -2.28 2.50 15.09
C ALA A 108 -3.13 2.59 13.80
N MET A 109 -4.11 1.69 13.64
CA MET A 109 -4.95 1.63 12.44
C MET A 109 -5.63 2.95 12.09
N ASP A 110 -5.96 3.78 13.08
CA ASP A 110 -6.57 5.10 12.87
C ASP A 110 -5.69 6.08 12.08
N ARG A 111 -4.38 5.80 11.94
CA ARG A 111 -3.43 6.54 11.11
C ARG A 111 -3.32 6.06 9.66
N LEU A 112 -4.00 4.98 9.29
CA LEU A 112 -3.91 4.42 7.94
C LEU A 112 -4.70 5.29 6.95
N GLY A 113 -4.05 6.09 6.11
CA GLY A 113 -4.71 7.06 5.23
C GLY A 113 -5.41 8.16 6.04
N ASP A 114 -6.51 8.71 5.50
CA ASP A 114 -7.27 9.77 6.16
C ASP A 114 -8.53 9.22 6.86
N SER A 115 -8.57 9.33 8.20
CA SER A 115 -9.65 8.82 9.06
C SER A 115 -11.03 9.37 8.75
N GLU A 116 -11.11 10.52 8.09
CA GLU A 116 -12.36 11.22 7.82
C GLU A 116 -12.91 10.93 6.41
N THR A 117 -12.22 10.09 5.63
CA THR A 117 -12.57 9.78 4.24
C THR A 117 -13.14 8.37 4.07
N TYR A 118 -13.89 8.18 2.98
CA TYR A 118 -14.59 6.94 2.62
C TYR A 118 -14.40 6.62 1.13
N GLY A 119 -14.68 5.39 0.74
CA GLY A 119 -14.71 4.96 -0.66
C GLY A 119 -13.42 5.29 -1.43
N VAL A 120 -13.57 5.96 -2.57
CA VAL A 120 -12.46 6.36 -3.45
C VAL A 120 -11.45 7.26 -2.73
N ASP A 121 -11.90 8.20 -1.92
CA ASP A 121 -11.00 9.13 -1.22
C ASP A 121 -10.18 8.40 -0.15
N ALA A 122 -10.80 7.49 0.59
CA ALA A 122 -10.11 6.63 1.55
C ALA A 122 -9.08 5.74 0.84
N ALA A 123 -9.46 5.15 -0.30
CA ALA A 123 -8.56 4.29 -1.08
C ALA A 123 -7.36 5.08 -1.61
N MET A 124 -7.59 6.27 -2.14
CA MET A 124 -6.53 7.17 -2.59
C MET A 124 -5.58 7.55 -1.43
N ALA A 125 -6.13 7.85 -0.24
CA ALA A 125 -5.31 8.15 0.93
C ALA A 125 -4.41 6.96 1.33
N VAL A 126 -4.95 5.75 1.33
CA VAL A 126 -4.18 4.52 1.58
C VAL A 126 -3.06 4.32 0.56
N LEU A 127 -3.32 4.58 -0.73
CA LEU A 127 -2.29 4.47 -1.78
C LEU A 127 -1.16 5.50 -1.60
N ARG A 128 -1.49 6.72 -1.16
CA ARG A 128 -0.50 7.75 -0.84
C ARG A 128 0.40 7.32 0.32
N ASP A 129 -0.21 6.83 1.40
CA ASP A 129 0.52 6.30 2.56
C ASP A 129 1.46 5.16 2.18
N ALA A 130 0.99 4.22 1.36
CA ALA A 130 1.83 3.12 0.88
C ALA A 130 3.07 3.62 0.13
N VAL A 131 2.91 4.60 -0.77
CA VAL A 131 4.03 5.19 -1.53
C VAL A 131 4.96 6.00 -0.63
N GLU A 132 4.43 6.72 0.35
CA GLU A 132 5.25 7.45 1.33
C GLU A 132 6.09 6.47 2.16
N ALA A 133 5.46 5.44 2.71
CA ALA A 133 6.14 4.41 3.51
C ALA A 133 7.21 3.66 2.70
N ALA A 134 6.91 3.29 1.46
CA ALA A 134 7.88 2.63 0.58
C ALA A 134 9.11 3.50 0.32
N ASN A 135 8.90 4.79 0.06
CA ASN A 135 9.99 5.74 -0.14
C ASN A 135 10.80 6.01 1.14
N LEU A 136 10.14 6.07 2.30
CA LEU A 136 10.79 6.19 3.60
C LEU A 136 11.71 5.00 3.87
N LEU A 137 11.20 3.77 3.72
CA LEU A 137 11.98 2.55 3.94
C LEU A 137 13.17 2.45 3.01
N ALA A 138 12.98 2.79 1.73
CA ALA A 138 14.07 2.77 0.76
C ALA A 138 15.15 3.82 1.07
N GLN A 139 14.75 5.00 1.55
CA GLN A 139 15.68 6.04 1.98
C GLN A 139 16.47 5.59 3.23
N GLN A 140 15.79 5.02 4.22
CA GLN A 140 16.44 4.48 5.42
C GLN A 140 17.46 3.38 5.09
N LEU A 141 17.14 2.49 4.16
CA LEU A 141 18.09 1.49 3.66
C LEU A 141 19.30 2.13 3.01
N SER A 142 19.08 3.11 2.12
CA SER A 142 20.15 3.85 1.45
C SER A 142 21.08 4.54 2.44
N ASP A 143 20.52 5.17 3.47
CA ASP A 143 21.27 5.86 4.51
C ASP A 143 22.08 4.86 5.36
N HIS A 144 21.47 3.72 5.71
CA HIS A 144 22.16 2.66 6.45
C HIS A 144 23.34 2.07 5.66
N ILE A 145 23.16 1.78 4.37
CA ILE A 145 24.23 1.32 3.48
C ILE A 145 25.35 2.36 3.41
N THR A 146 24.99 3.65 3.31
CA THR A 146 25.99 4.74 3.22
C THR A 146 26.78 4.87 4.52
N ALA A 147 26.12 4.77 5.68
CA ALA A 147 26.76 4.87 6.99
C ALA A 147 27.67 3.68 7.32
N THR A 148 27.41 2.51 6.74
CA THR A 148 28.16 1.27 7.00
C THR A 148 29.28 1.00 6.00
N LYS A 149 29.40 1.78 4.92
CA LYS A 149 30.52 1.68 3.99
C LYS A 149 31.83 2.09 4.69
N PRO A 150 32.88 1.24 4.70
CA PRO A 150 34.17 1.64 5.22
C PRO A 150 34.75 2.81 4.39
N PRO A 151 35.57 3.69 5.00
CA PRO A 151 36.22 4.75 4.27
C PRO A 151 37.06 4.16 3.14
N ASP A 152 36.94 4.75 1.95
CA ASP A 152 37.64 4.32 0.74
C ASP A 152 39.16 4.46 1.00
N HIS A 153 39.82 3.34 1.33
CA HIS A 153 41.27 3.30 1.42
C HIS A 153 41.81 3.24 0.00
N GLY A 154 41.89 4.41 -0.64
CA GLY A 154 42.47 4.59 -1.97
C GLY A 154 43.80 3.85 -2.07
N SER A 155 43.90 2.95 -3.05
CA SER A 155 45.14 2.30 -3.46
C SER A 155 45.95 3.19 -4.39
#